data_AF-A0A3N5C034-F1
#
_entry.id   AF-A0A3N5C034-F1
#
_cell.length_a   1.000
_cell.length_b   1.000
_cell.length_c   1.000
_cell.angle_alpha   90.00
_cell.angle_beta   90.00
_cell.angle_gamma   90.00
#
_symmetry.space_group_name_H-M   'P 1'
#
loop_
_entity.id
_entity.type
_entity.pdbx_description
1 polymer ?
#
loop_
_entity_poly.entity_id
_entity_poly.type
_entity_poly.pdbx_seq_one_letter_code
_entity_poly.pdbx_strand_id
1 'polypeptide(L)' 'MFKVLLFTDAREDAICIVDHNLSEAEARACCRALREQGLPAFIQKQKGRHRSAGAEACAACFREIEKLAKE' A
#
# COMPACT_ATOMS: atom_id res chain seq x y z
N MET A 1 -3.16 -13.68 5.29
CA MET A 1 -3.88 -12.46 4.86
C MET A 1 -2.86 -11.54 4.20
N PHE A 2 -3.13 -11.06 2.99
CA PHE A 2 -2.19 -10.25 2.21
C PHE A 2 -2.22 -8.78 2.65
N LYS A 3 -1.14 -8.06 2.36
CA LYS A 3 -0.96 -6.66 2.72
C LYS A 3 -0.58 -5.85 1.48
N VAL A 4 -1.05 -4.61 1.45
CA VAL A 4 -0.61 -3.59 0.50
C VAL A 4 0.18 -2.54 1.26
N LEU A 5 1.31 -2.13 0.68
CA LEU A 5 2.15 -1.08 1.19
C LEU A 5 1.84 0.21 0.46
N LEU A 6 1.56 1.24 1.24
CA LEU A 6 1.14 2.55 0.78
C LEU A 6 2.07 3.60 1.40
N PHE A 7 2.26 4.73 0.73
CA PHE A 7 2.67 5.95 1.39
C PHE A 7 1.83 7.11 0.90
N THR A 8 1.68 8.11 1.75
CA THR A 8 1.03 9.38 1.41
C THR A 8 2.09 10.41 1.05
N ASP A 9 1.84 11.18 0.00
CA ASP A 9 2.52 12.45 -0.20
C ASP A 9 1.60 13.57 0.23
N ALA A 10 1.89 14.18 1.37
CA ALA A 10 1.11 15.28 1.91
C ALA A 10 1.24 16.57 1.08
N ARG A 11 2.25 16.69 0.21
CA ARG A 11 2.44 17.86 -0.66
C ARG A 11 1.49 17.83 -1.85
N GLU A 12 1.28 16.65 -2.39
CA GLU A 12 0.47 16.40 -3.59
C GLU A 12 -0.93 15.87 -3.25
N ASP A 13 -1.26 15.74 -1.97
CA ASP A 13 -2.49 15.10 -1.47
C ASP A 13 -2.75 13.73 -2.12
N ALA A 14 -1.68 12.96 -2.28
CA ALA A 14 -1.66 11.72 -3.07
C ALA A 14 -1.39 10.49 -2.21
N ILE A 15 -2.01 9.36 -2.58
CA ILE A 15 -1.71 8.03 -2.02
C ILE A 15 -1.09 7.17 -3.11
N CYS A 16 0.13 6.69 -2.86
CA CYS A 16 0.89 5.85 -3.77
C CYS A 16 0.92 4.40 -3.29
N ILE A 17 0.74 3.46 -4.22
CA ILE A 17 0.78 2.02 -3.96
C ILE A 17 2.17 1.50 -4.31
N VAL A 18 2.94 1.15 -3.29
CA VAL A 18 4.33 0.70 -3.47
C VAL A 18 4.37 -0.77 -3.87
N ASP A 19 3.63 -1.60 -3.15
CA ASP A 19 3.59 -3.03 -3.40
C ASP A 19 2.31 -3.66 -2.85
N HIS A 20 1.96 -4.84 -3.34
CA HIS A 20 0.76 -5.58 -2.95
C HIS A 20 1.05 -7.08 -2.85
N ASN A 21 0.11 -7.85 -2.32
CA ASN A 21 0.30 -9.29 -2.08
C ASN A 21 1.44 -9.62 -1.10
N LEU A 22 1.85 -8.66 -0.28
CA LEU A 22 2.89 -8.88 0.71
C LEU A 22 2.36 -9.75 1.85
N SER A 23 3.22 -10.62 2.37
CA SER A 23 3.03 -11.19 3.70
C SER A 23 3.14 -10.09 4.76
N GLU A 24 2.75 -10.41 6.01
CA GLU A 24 2.87 -9.45 7.10
C GLU A 24 4.32 -9.10 7.42
N ALA A 25 5.24 -10.07 7.34
CA ALA A 25 6.65 -9.85 7.61
C ALA A 25 7.27 -8.93 6.54
N GLU A 26 7.00 -9.20 5.26
CA GLU A 26 7.47 -8.38 4.14
C GLU A 26 6.92 -6.95 4.24
N ALA A 27 5.60 -6.79 4.45
CA ALA A 27 5.00 -5.47 4.57
C ALA A 27 5.57 -4.66 5.73
N ARG A 28 5.85 -5.29 6.87
CA ARG A 28 6.50 -4.63 8.02
C ARG A 28 7.93 -4.21 7.70
N ALA A 29 8.71 -5.07 7.06
CA ALA A 29 10.08 -4.77 6.66
C ALA A 29 10.12 -3.59 5.68
N CYS A 30 9.32 -3.64 4.61
CA CYS A 30 9.26 -2.57 3.61
C CYS A 30 8.73 -1.25 4.20
N CYS A 31 7.68 -1.29 5.03
CA CYS A 31 7.16 -0.11 5.71
C CYS A 31 8.20 0.55 6.62
N ARG A 32 8.96 -0.27 7.37
CA ARG A 32 10.07 0.24 8.19
C ARG A 32 11.13 0.93 7.33
N ALA A 33 11.56 0.31 6.24
CA ALA A 33 12.58 0.87 5.36
C ALA A 33 12.16 2.21 4.72
N LEU A 34 10.88 2.38 4.37
CA LEU A 34 10.35 3.64 3.87
C LEU A 34 10.29 4.72 4.97
N ARG A 35 9.85 4.35 6.17
CA ARG A 35 9.81 5.28 7.32
C ARG A 35 11.19 5.75 7.74
N GLU A 36 12.20 4.89 7.67
CA GLU A 36 13.60 5.26 7.91
C GLU A 36 14.12 6.28 6.88
N GLN A 37 13.53 6.32 5.69
CA GLN A 37 13.80 7.35 4.66
C GLN A 37 12.93 8.61 4.82
N GLY A 38 12.14 8.72 5.90
CA GLY A 38 11.25 9.85 6.14
C GLY A 38 9.93 9.81 5.37
N LEU A 39 9.63 8.71 4.68
CA LEU A 39 8.36 8.55 3.96
C LEU A 39 7.26 8.05 4.90
N PRO A 40 6.08 8.70 4.92
CA PRO A 40 4.97 8.31 5.80
C PRO A 40 4.25 7.07 5.24
N ALA A 41 4.90 5.92 5.33
CA ALA A 41 4.37 4.65 4.84
C ALA A 41 3.44 3.98 5.85
N PHE A 42 2.45 3.24 5.35
CA PHE A 42 1.49 2.46 6.14
C PHE A 42 1.08 1.18 5.42
N ILE A 43 0.64 0.21 6.21
CA ILE A 43 0.28 -1.13 5.74
C ILE A 43 -1.22 -1.27 5.83
N GLN A 44 -1.87 -1.57 4.71
CA GLN A 44 -3.29 -1.85 4.68
C GLN A 44 -3.54 -3.35 4.44
N LYS A 45 -4.56 -3.89 5.10
CA LYS A 45 -4.99 -5.28 4.88
C LYS A 45 -5.69 -5.39 3.54
N GLN A 46 -5.28 -6.35 2.73
CA GLN A 46 -5.99 -6.72 1.50
C GLN A 46 -6.94 -7.87 1.78
N LYS A 47 -8.11 -7.84 1.13
CA LYS A 47 -9.11 -8.92 1.29
C LYS A 47 -8.69 -10.22 0.62
N GLY A 48 -7.75 -10.17 -0.32
CA GLY A 48 -7.24 -11.35 -1.03
C GLY A 48 -5.99 -11.05 -1.84
N ARG A 49 -5.49 -12.07 -2.55
CA ARG A 49 -4.36 -11.92 -3.48
C ARG A 49 -4.85 -11.31 -4.79
N HIS A 50 -4.25 -10.22 -5.21
CA HIS A 50 -4.52 -9.57 -6.49
C HIS A 50 -3.70 -10.22 -7.60
N ARG A 51 -4.22 -10.21 -8.83
CA ARG A 51 -3.61 -10.89 -10.00
C ARG A 51 -2.70 -9.99 -10.84
N SER A 52 -2.74 -8.68 -10.65
CA SER A 52 -1.85 -7.76 -11.38
C SER A 52 -0.40 -8.05 -11.00
N ALA A 53 0.50 -7.95 -11.97
CA ALA A 53 1.93 -8.18 -11.74
C ALA A 53 2.60 -7.05 -10.94
N GLY A 54 2.07 -5.83 -11.06
CA GLY A 54 2.54 -4.66 -10.33
C GLY A 54 1.42 -3.99 -9.55
N ALA A 55 1.78 -3.42 -8.40
CA ALA A 55 0.84 -2.76 -7.49
C ALA A 55 0.31 -1.43 -8.08
N GLU A 56 1.15 -0.67 -8.77
CA GLU A 56 0.79 0.60 -9.43
C GLU A 56 -0.21 0.45 -10.58
N ALA A 57 -0.31 -0.74 -11.19
CA ALA A 57 -1.30 -1.04 -12.23
C ALA A 57 -2.52 -1.81 -11.68
N CYS A 58 -2.58 -2.00 -10.36
CA CYS A 58 -3.59 -2.85 -9.75
C CYS A 58 -4.87 -2.10 -9.42
N ALA A 59 -5.84 -2.13 -10.35
CA ALA A 59 -7.16 -1.52 -10.17
C ALA A 59 -7.88 -2.00 -8.88
N ALA A 60 -7.62 -3.22 -8.41
CA ALA A 60 -8.18 -3.71 -7.16
C ALA A 60 -7.58 -3.01 -5.93
N CYS A 61 -6.26 -2.73 -5.92
CA CYS A 61 -5.64 -1.97 -4.84
C CYS A 61 -6.18 -0.54 -4.81
N PHE A 62 -6.28 0.14 -5.96
CA PHE A 62 -6.86 1.48 -6.04
C PHE A 62 -8.27 1.53 -5.46
N ARG A 63 -9.15 0.60 -5.86
CA ARG A 63 -10.52 0.54 -5.32
C ARG A 63 -10.59 0.29 -3.82
N GLU A 64 -9.65 -0.47 -3.25
CA GLU A 64 -9.57 -0.66 -1.80
C GLU A 64 -9.17 0.64 -1.08
N ILE A 65 -8.25 1.41 -1.65
CA ILE A 65 -7.77 2.69 -1.09
C ILE A 65 -8.81 3.79 -1.21
N GLU A 66 -9.44 3.93 -2.38
CA GLU A 66 -10.50 4.93 -2.61
C GLU A 66 -11.67 4.80 -1.64
N LYS A 67 -11.93 3.59 -1.15
CA LYS A 67 -12.95 3.36 -0.11
C LYS A 67 -12.49 3.89 1.24
N LEU A 68 -11.24 3.63 1.62
CA LEU A 68 -10.67 4.11 2.88
C LEU A 68 -10.56 5.63 2.93
N ALA A 69 -10.32 6.29 1.80
CA ALA A 69 -10.27 7.75 1.74
C ALA A 69 -11.65 8.42 1.92
N LYS A 70 -12.75 7.65 1.84
CA LYS A 70 -14.14 8.15 1.96
C LYS A 70 -14.79 7.78 3.30
N GLU A 71 -14.11 7.01 4.14
CA GLU A 71 -14.54 6.59 5.48
C GLU A 71 -13.89 7.48 6.56
#